data_AF-A0ABD5S5L7-F1
#
_entry.id   AF-A0ABD5S5L7-F1
#
_cell.length_a   1.000
_cell.length_b   1.000
_cell.length_c   1.000
_cell.angle_alpha   90.00
_cell.angle_beta   90.00
_cell.angle_gamma   90.00
#
_symmetry.space_group_name_H-M   'P 1'
#
loop_
_entity.id
_entity.type
_entity.pdbx_description
1 polymer ?
#
loop_
_entity_poly.entity_id
_entity_poly.type
_entity_poly.pdbx_seq_one_letter_code
_entity_poly.pdbx_strand_id
1 'polypeptide(L)'
;GGFGGVFADRTPRFYLPARPFYRTTVESPSQGVDQRAYPQLTVVADTQRVEAAKAGVRAYLTEESDARQLLPEGIGVSVRSSGDIVERVQSVITRVTRFVTGVAVISLVVGAFGIANVMLVSVTERTNEIGIMKAVGATNRDTMQLFLTEAGLLGTLGAVLGVPLGLAVGYGAADYAEVGFTVPLSWVA
;
A
#
# COMPACT_ATOMS: atom_id res chain seq x y z
N GLY A 1 -0.59 40.76 -12.00
CA GLY A 1 -1.42 41.14 -10.82
C GLY A 1 -1.22 40.15 -9.70
N GLY A 2 -1.06 40.62 -8.45
CA GLY A 2 -0.61 39.80 -7.32
C GLY A 2 -1.69 38.90 -6.67
N PHE A 3 -1.24 37.73 -6.22
CA PHE A 3 -1.93 36.66 -5.47
C PHE A 3 -2.54 37.07 -4.09
N GLY A 4 -2.76 38.36 -3.84
CA GLY A 4 -3.05 38.89 -2.50
C GLY A 4 -4.41 38.48 -1.91
N GLY A 5 -5.38 38.11 -2.74
CA GLY A 5 -6.75 37.83 -2.29
C GLY A 5 -6.96 36.47 -1.63
N VAL A 6 -6.11 35.47 -1.91
CA VAL A 6 -6.35 34.07 -1.51
C VAL A 6 -5.70 33.72 -0.17
N PHE A 7 -4.81 34.58 0.36
CA PHE A 7 -3.94 34.25 1.51
C PHE A 7 -4.04 35.25 2.67
N ALA A 8 -5.26 35.69 2.98
CA ALA A 8 -5.54 36.83 3.86
C ALA A 8 -5.04 36.74 5.32
N ASP A 9 -4.47 35.62 5.79
CA ASP A 9 -4.12 35.48 7.22
C ASP A 9 -2.66 35.13 7.55
N ARG A 10 -1.83 34.62 6.62
CA ARG A 10 -0.36 34.56 6.79
C ARG A 10 0.33 34.54 5.44
N THR A 11 1.30 35.45 5.23
CA THR A 11 2.08 35.57 3.98
C THR A 11 2.75 34.25 3.61
N PRO A 12 2.32 33.57 2.52
CA PRO A 12 3.05 32.42 2.00
C PRO A 12 4.42 32.86 1.50
N ARG A 13 5.47 32.11 1.86
CA ARG A 13 6.82 32.37 1.35
C ARG A 13 6.98 31.62 0.02
N PHE A 14 7.08 32.38 -1.06
CA PHE A 14 7.34 31.85 -2.40
C PHE A 14 8.85 31.77 -2.63
N TYR A 15 9.35 30.57 -2.93
CA TYR A 15 10.74 30.40 -3.35
C TYR A 15 10.77 30.35 -4.87
N LEU A 16 11.29 31.41 -5.49
CA LEU A 16 11.53 31.48 -6.93
C LEU A 16 12.99 31.11 -7.20
N PRO A 17 13.29 30.30 -8.24
CA PRO A 17 14.67 30.00 -8.61
C PRO A 17 15.44 31.29 -8.95
N ALA A 18 16.64 31.44 -8.37
CA ALA A 18 17.47 32.62 -8.55
C ALA A 18 18.01 32.75 -9.99
N ARG A 19 18.17 34.01 -10.44
CA ARG A 19 18.69 34.39 -11.77
C ARG A 19 20.07 33.74 -11.98
N PRO A 20 20.27 32.90 -13.02
CA PRO A 20 20.35 33.35 -14.42
C PRO A 20 19.51 32.54 -15.44
N PHE A 21 18.69 31.57 -15.01
CA PHE A 21 18.13 30.54 -15.91
C PHE A 21 16.79 30.86 -16.61
N TYR A 22 16.15 32.01 -16.35
CA TYR A 22 14.83 32.35 -16.93
C TYR A 22 14.86 33.73 -17.62
N ARG A 23 14.85 33.72 -18.96
CA ARG A 23 14.74 34.94 -19.82
C ARG A 23 13.45 34.99 -20.67
N THR A 24 12.62 33.95 -20.65
CA THR A 24 11.38 33.94 -21.45
C THR A 24 10.32 34.83 -20.80
N THR A 25 10.09 35.99 -21.41
CA THR A 25 8.92 36.84 -21.18
C THR A 25 7.85 36.47 -22.18
N VAL A 26 6.61 36.37 -21.71
CA VAL A 26 5.42 36.12 -22.53
C VAL A 26 4.44 37.25 -22.22
N GLU A 27 3.86 37.83 -23.27
CA GLU A 27 2.86 38.86 -23.13
C GLU A 27 1.60 38.28 -22.46
N SER A 28 1.18 38.87 -21.35
CA SER A 28 -0.01 38.44 -20.61
C SER A 28 -1.28 38.89 -21.35
N PRO A 29 -2.16 37.96 -21.75
CA PRO A 29 -3.39 38.30 -22.48
C PRO A 29 -4.37 39.20 -21.71
N SER A 30 -4.34 39.16 -20.37
CA SER A 30 -5.24 39.97 -19.54
C SER A 30 -4.74 41.38 -19.24
N GLN A 31 -3.41 41.60 -19.28
CA GLN A 31 -2.81 42.89 -18.89
C GLN A 31 -2.06 43.60 -20.03
N GLY A 32 -1.77 42.92 -21.15
CA GLY A 32 -1.04 43.50 -22.29
C GLY A 32 0.40 43.91 -21.94
N VAL A 33 0.98 43.28 -20.92
CA VAL A 33 2.35 43.55 -20.45
C VAL A 33 3.16 42.26 -20.50
N ASP A 34 4.41 42.37 -20.95
CA ASP A 34 5.39 41.29 -20.91
C ASP A 34 5.63 40.81 -19.47
N GLN A 35 5.23 39.58 -19.18
CA GLN A 35 5.43 38.95 -17.89
C GLN A 35 6.35 37.73 -18.02
N ARG A 36 7.14 37.44 -16.98
CA ARG A 36 8.09 36.31 -16.99
C ARG A 36 7.34 35.00 -16.80
N ALA A 37 7.56 34.04 -17.68
CA ALA A 37 7.01 32.70 -17.54
C ALA A 37 7.92 31.82 -16.67
N TYR A 38 7.37 31.27 -15.58
CA TYR A 38 8.06 30.29 -14.73
C TYR A 38 7.43 28.90 -14.93
N PRO A 39 8.21 27.88 -15.35
CA PRO A 39 7.68 26.54 -15.58
C PRO A 39 7.45 25.74 -14.28
N GLN A 40 7.97 26.21 -13.15
CA GLN A 40 7.77 25.57 -11.84
C GLN A 40 7.58 26.63 -10.75
N LEU A 41 6.54 26.42 -9.93
CA LEU A 41 6.23 27.22 -8.74
C LEU A 41 6.26 26.31 -7.51
N THR A 42 7.15 26.59 -6.56
CA THR A 42 7.20 25.86 -5.28
C THR A 42 6.54 26.70 -4.20
N VAL A 43 5.42 26.21 -3.68
CA VAL A 43 4.65 26.84 -2.59
C VAL A 43 4.88 26.05 -1.31
N VAL A 44 5.40 26.72 -0.28
CA VAL A 44 5.58 26.11 1.05
C VAL A 44 4.41 26.54 1.93
N ALA A 45 3.66 25.58 2.42
CA ALA A 45 2.54 25.76 3.33
C ALA A 45 2.66 24.79 4.51
N ASP A 46 2.04 25.13 5.65
CA ASP A 46 1.97 24.23 6.81
C ASP A 46 1.33 22.89 6.45
N THR A 47 1.82 21.78 7.02
CA THR A 47 1.42 20.40 6.70
C THR A 47 -0.10 20.18 6.74
N GLN A 48 -0.82 20.85 7.65
CA GLN A 48 -2.28 20.75 7.78
C GLN A 48 -3.07 21.49 6.68
N ARG A 49 -2.44 22.43 5.98
CA ARG A 49 -3.04 23.25 4.93
C ARG A 49 -2.53 22.91 3.54
N VAL A 50 -1.67 21.90 3.39
CA VAL A 50 -1.10 21.51 2.09
C VAL A 50 -2.20 21.14 1.09
N GLU A 51 -3.25 20.42 1.49
CA GLU A 51 -4.34 20.08 0.58
C GLU A 51 -5.23 21.29 0.23
N ALA A 52 -5.51 22.17 1.19
CA ALA A 52 -6.24 23.42 0.93
C ALA A 52 -5.43 24.37 0.02
N ALA A 53 -4.13 24.48 0.25
CA ALA A 53 -3.20 25.27 -0.56
C ALA A 53 -3.06 24.67 -1.96
N LYS A 54 -2.98 23.34 -2.09
CA LYS A 54 -2.97 22.62 -3.37
C LYS A 54 -4.25 22.85 -4.16
N ALA A 55 -5.41 22.79 -3.51
CA ALA A 55 -6.69 23.07 -4.13
C ALA A 55 -6.79 24.53 -4.59
N GLY A 56 -6.40 25.49 -3.74
CA GLY A 56 -6.40 26.92 -4.08
C GLY A 56 -5.43 27.27 -5.21
N VAL A 57 -4.22 26.71 -5.20
CA VAL A 57 -3.24 26.90 -6.27
C VAL A 57 -3.72 26.27 -7.58
N ARG A 58 -4.35 25.08 -7.52
CA ARG A 58 -4.92 24.44 -8.72
C ARG A 58 -6.07 25.27 -9.28
N ALA A 59 -7.01 25.73 -8.45
CA ALA A 59 -8.14 26.55 -8.85
C ALA A 59 -7.66 27.84 -9.52
N TYR A 60 -6.77 28.59 -8.85
CA TYR A 60 -6.17 29.80 -9.40
C TYR A 60 -5.48 29.55 -10.75
N LEU A 61 -4.66 28.51 -10.86
CA LEU A 61 -3.92 28.21 -12.09
C LEU A 61 -4.82 27.69 -13.23
N THR A 62 -6.03 27.22 -12.94
CA THR A 62 -6.94 26.63 -13.94
C THR A 62 -8.05 27.60 -14.37
N GLU A 63 -8.54 28.43 -13.45
CA GLU A 63 -9.72 29.28 -13.63
C GLU A 63 -9.35 30.75 -13.82
N GLU A 64 -8.35 31.25 -13.09
CA GLU A 64 -8.07 32.69 -13.00
C GLU A 64 -6.75 33.09 -13.67
N SER A 65 -5.85 32.14 -13.96
CA SER A 65 -4.51 32.42 -14.48
C SER A 65 -4.46 32.44 -16.00
N ASP A 66 -3.81 33.48 -16.54
CA ASP A 66 -3.41 33.61 -17.95
C ASP A 66 -2.56 32.44 -18.45
N ALA A 67 -1.97 31.65 -17.54
CA ALA A 67 -1.20 30.45 -17.86
C ALA A 67 -2.00 29.49 -18.77
N ARG A 68 -3.33 29.41 -18.61
CA ARG A 68 -4.17 28.54 -19.45
C ARG A 68 -4.14 28.90 -20.94
N GLN A 69 -4.01 30.18 -21.27
CA GLN A 69 -4.00 30.67 -22.66
C GLN A 69 -2.60 30.60 -23.29
N LEU A 70 -1.57 30.44 -22.46
CA LEU A 70 -0.17 30.41 -22.86
C LEU A 70 0.42 28.99 -22.85
N LEU A 71 -0.31 28.00 -22.31
CA LEU A 71 0.05 26.60 -22.33
C LEU A 71 -0.24 25.99 -23.71
N PRO A 72 0.73 25.31 -24.36
CA PRO A 72 0.48 24.55 -25.58
C PRO A 72 -0.65 23.53 -25.37
N GLU A 73 -1.48 23.30 -26.39
CA GLU A 73 -2.51 22.26 -26.35
C GLU A 73 -1.90 20.91 -25.92
N GLY A 74 -2.33 20.40 -24.77
CA GLY A 74 -1.85 19.13 -24.19
C GLY A 74 -0.99 19.24 -22.94
N ILE A 75 -0.57 20.44 -22.50
CA ILE A 75 0.21 20.60 -21.26
C ILE A 75 -0.68 21.09 -20.10
N GLY A 76 -0.98 20.20 -19.16
CA GLY A 76 -1.77 20.50 -17.96
C GLY A 76 -0.92 20.91 -16.75
N VAL A 77 -1.47 21.78 -15.91
CA VAL A 77 -0.83 22.19 -14.64
C VAL A 77 -0.92 21.05 -13.62
N SER A 78 0.21 20.52 -13.17
CA SER A 78 0.26 19.51 -12.11
C SER A 78 0.79 20.10 -10.80
N VAL A 79 -0.06 20.13 -9.78
CA VAL A 79 0.32 20.50 -8.40
C VAL A 79 0.55 19.21 -7.62
N ARG A 80 1.78 19.03 -7.11
CA ARG A 80 2.19 17.84 -6.34
C ARG A 80 2.71 18.26 -4.97
N SER A 81 2.35 17.51 -3.93
CA SER A 81 2.88 17.67 -2.58
C SER A 81 3.83 16.51 -2.21
N SER A 82 4.64 16.68 -1.16
CA SER A 82 5.41 15.56 -0.59
C SER A 82 4.49 14.44 -0.07
N GLY A 83 3.26 14.77 0.34
CA GLY A 83 2.24 13.80 0.74
C GLY A 83 1.80 12.89 -0.41
N ASP A 84 1.67 13.43 -1.63
CA ASP A 84 1.28 12.65 -2.82
C ASP A 84 2.29 11.54 -3.16
N ILE A 85 3.57 11.77 -2.87
CA ILE A 85 4.64 10.78 -3.11
C ILE A 85 4.52 9.65 -2.08
N VAL A 86 4.34 10.01 -0.81
CA VAL A 86 4.17 9.03 0.28
C VAL A 86 2.91 8.20 0.05
N GLU A 87 1.78 8.83 -0.28
CA GLU A 87 0.52 8.13 -0.56
C GLU A 87 0.66 7.20 -1.76
N ARG A 88 1.36 7.62 -2.82
CA ARG A 88 1.62 6.76 -3.98
C ARG A 88 2.47 5.55 -3.61
N VAL A 89 3.55 5.73 -2.85
CA VAL A 89 4.38 4.62 -2.36
C VAL A 89 3.57 3.67 -1.48
N GLN A 90 2.80 4.20 -0.51
CA GLN A 90 1.93 3.40 0.34
C GLN A 90 0.86 2.64 -0.47
N SER A 91 0.29 3.26 -1.50
CA SER A 91 -0.70 2.62 -2.36
C SER A 91 -0.12 1.44 -3.14
N VAL A 92 1.13 1.56 -3.62
CA VAL A 92 1.84 0.49 -4.33
C VAL A 92 2.17 -0.64 -3.37
N ILE A 93 2.74 -0.33 -2.20
CA ILE A 93 3.02 -1.32 -1.15
C ILE A 93 1.74 -2.06 -0.76
N THR A 94 0.65 -1.33 -0.51
CA THR A 94 -0.64 -1.94 -0.12
C THR A 94 -1.18 -2.88 -1.21
N ARG A 95 -1.03 -2.52 -2.49
CA ARG A 95 -1.43 -3.41 -3.61
C ARG A 95 -0.60 -4.68 -3.65
N VAL A 96 0.72 -4.57 -3.49
CA VAL A 96 1.63 -5.72 -3.42
C VAL A 96 1.30 -6.60 -2.21
N THR A 97 1.12 -6.01 -1.03
CA THR A 97 0.71 -6.74 0.18
C THR A 97 -0.58 -7.50 -0.05
N ARG A 98 -1.64 -6.85 -0.56
CA ARG A 98 -2.92 -7.54 -0.85
C ARG A 98 -2.76 -8.70 -1.83
N PHE A 99 -1.94 -8.53 -2.86
CA PHE A 99 -1.66 -9.59 -3.82
C PHE A 99 -0.97 -10.79 -3.15
N VAL A 100 0.11 -10.55 -2.38
CA VAL A 100 0.84 -11.59 -1.66
C VAL A 100 -0.04 -12.26 -0.60
N THR A 101 -0.85 -11.50 0.14
CA THR A 101 -1.84 -12.05 1.07
C THR A 101 -2.85 -12.95 0.36
N GLY A 102 -3.30 -12.57 -0.84
CA GLY A 102 -4.18 -13.41 -1.66
C GLY A 102 -3.52 -14.76 -2.01
N VAL A 103 -2.25 -14.73 -2.44
CA VAL A 103 -1.46 -15.95 -2.69
C VAL A 103 -1.33 -16.78 -1.41
N ALA A 104 -1.04 -16.15 -0.26
CA ALA A 104 -0.90 -16.83 1.02
C ALA A 104 -2.19 -17.55 1.44
N VAL A 105 -3.37 -16.93 1.24
CA VAL A 105 -4.67 -17.58 1.49
C VAL A 105 -4.86 -18.80 0.60
N ILE A 106 -4.52 -18.70 -0.70
CA ILE A 106 -4.60 -19.84 -1.61
C ILE A 106 -3.65 -20.97 -1.16
N SER A 107 -2.41 -20.64 -0.79
CA SER A 107 -1.44 -21.60 -0.27
C SER A 107 -1.94 -22.29 1.01
N LEU A 108 -2.60 -21.56 1.91
CA LEU A 108 -3.22 -22.13 3.09
C LEU A 108 -4.32 -23.13 2.73
N VAL A 109 -5.18 -22.81 1.76
CA VAL A 109 -6.24 -23.71 1.28
C VAL A 109 -5.64 -24.98 0.66
N VAL A 110 -4.59 -24.86 -0.15
CA VAL A 110 -3.88 -26.02 -0.72
C VAL A 110 -3.28 -26.89 0.39
N GLY A 111 -2.68 -26.27 1.42
CA GLY A 111 -2.18 -26.98 2.60
C GLY A 111 -3.28 -27.73 3.35
N ALA A 112 -4.45 -27.09 3.54
CA ALA A 112 -5.60 -27.71 4.18
C ALA A 112 -6.13 -28.91 3.38
N PHE A 113 -6.17 -28.83 2.04
CA PHE A 113 -6.50 -29.97 1.19
C PHE A 113 -5.45 -31.09 1.29
N GLY A 114 -4.16 -30.75 1.43
CA GLY A 114 -3.11 -31.73 1.68
C GLY A 114 -3.34 -32.52 2.96
N ILE A 115 -3.66 -31.82 4.06
CA ILE A 115 -4.01 -32.47 5.34
C ILE A 115 -5.27 -33.33 5.16
N ALA A 116 -6.31 -32.81 4.51
CA ALA A 116 -7.54 -33.56 4.26
C ALA A 116 -7.28 -34.85 3.47
N ASN A 117 -6.38 -34.83 2.49
CA ASN A 117 -6.02 -36.02 1.70
C ASN A 117 -5.31 -37.08 2.55
N VAL A 118 -4.34 -36.67 3.39
CA VAL A 118 -3.68 -37.59 4.32
C VAL A 118 -4.68 -38.18 5.31
N MET A 119 -5.58 -37.35 5.85
CA MET A 119 -6.63 -37.82 6.75
C MET A 119 -7.60 -38.79 6.06
N LEU A 120 -7.98 -38.55 4.80
CA LEU A 120 -8.84 -39.46 4.03
C LEU A 120 -8.21 -40.85 3.89
N VAL A 121 -6.92 -40.91 3.57
CA VAL A 121 -6.17 -42.16 3.46
C VAL A 121 -6.09 -42.86 4.82
N SER A 122 -5.66 -42.15 5.87
CA SER A 122 -5.54 -42.67 7.25
C SER A 122 -6.86 -43.24 7.79
N VAL A 123 -7.97 -42.53 7.56
CA VAL A 123 -9.31 -42.99 7.98
C VAL A 123 -9.68 -44.27 7.26
N THR A 124 -9.38 -44.36 5.96
CA THR A 124 -9.70 -45.53 5.13
C THR A 124 -8.91 -46.76 5.58
N GLU A 125 -7.63 -46.60 5.92
CA GLU A 125 -6.77 -47.66 6.45
C GLU A 125 -7.26 -48.17 7.82
N ARG A 126 -7.68 -47.27 8.71
CA ARG A 126 -8.15 -47.61 10.07
C ARG A 126 -9.64 -47.97 10.16
N THR A 127 -10.34 -48.16 9.03
CA THR A 127 -11.78 -48.49 9.01
C THR A 127 -12.14 -49.73 9.84
N ASN A 128 -11.31 -50.78 9.77
CA ASN A 128 -11.52 -52.02 10.51
C ASN A 128 -11.41 -51.81 12.04
N GLU A 129 -10.45 -51.01 12.48
CA GLU A 129 -10.25 -50.68 13.90
C GLU A 129 -11.43 -49.88 14.46
N ILE A 130 -11.92 -48.91 13.68
CA ILE A 130 -13.10 -48.09 14.03
C ILE A 130 -14.36 -48.96 14.12
N GLY A 131 -14.47 -49.98 13.26
CA GLY A 131 -15.55 -50.97 13.31
C GLY A 131 -15.59 -51.74 14.62
N ILE A 132 -14.42 -52.23 15.08
CA ILE A 132 -14.27 -52.92 16.37
C ILE A 132 -14.60 -51.96 17.52
N MET A 133 -14.08 -50.74 17.48
CA MET A 133 -14.30 -49.72 18.50
C MET A 133 -15.79 -49.40 18.70
N LYS A 134 -16.54 -49.26 17.60
CA LYS A 134 -17.99 -49.03 17.64
C LYS A 134 -18.77 -50.26 18.12
N ALA A 135 -18.31 -51.47 17.81
CA ALA A 135 -18.94 -52.70 18.31
C ALA A 135 -18.81 -52.87 19.83
N VAL A 136 -17.75 -52.32 20.43
CA VAL A 136 -17.52 -52.29 21.88
C VAL A 136 -18.23 -51.11 22.58
N GLY A 137 -18.93 -50.26 21.81
CA GLY A 137 -19.79 -49.19 22.33
C GLY A 137 -19.25 -47.77 22.20
N ALA A 138 -18.15 -47.54 21.45
CA ALA A 138 -17.70 -46.19 21.17
C ALA A 138 -18.71 -45.42 20.31
N THR A 139 -18.91 -44.15 20.63
CA THR A 139 -19.87 -43.30 19.92
C THR A 139 -19.22 -42.67 18.70
N ASN A 140 -20.04 -42.25 17.72
CA ASN A 140 -19.54 -41.50 16.56
C ASN A 140 -18.82 -40.20 16.95
N ARG A 141 -19.14 -39.65 18.13
CA ARG A 141 -18.51 -38.42 18.65
C ARG A 141 -17.08 -38.69 19.10
N ASP A 142 -16.82 -39.85 19.71
CA ASP A 142 -15.47 -40.24 20.15
C ASP A 142 -14.54 -40.39 18.96
N THR A 143 -15.01 -41.07 17.91
CA THR A 143 -14.27 -41.21 16.65
C THR A 143 -14.03 -39.86 15.96
N MET A 144 -15.02 -38.97 15.95
CA MET A 144 -14.87 -37.62 15.38
C MET A 144 -13.82 -36.80 16.15
N GLN A 145 -13.86 -36.84 17.49
CA GLN A 145 -12.89 -36.12 18.31
C GLN A 145 -11.47 -36.63 18.13
N LEU A 146 -11.28 -37.95 17.97
CA LEU A 146 -9.99 -38.54 17.66
C LEU A 146 -9.40 -37.95 16.36
N PHE A 147 -10.18 -37.97 15.28
CA PHE A 147 -9.73 -37.45 13.99
C PHE A 147 -9.52 -35.94 13.98
N LEU A 148 -10.38 -35.17 14.66
CA LEU A 148 -10.20 -33.73 14.82
C LEU A 148 -8.92 -33.41 15.60
N THR A 149 -8.60 -34.21 16.62
CA THR A 149 -7.36 -34.05 17.40
C THR A 149 -6.14 -34.42 16.57
N GLU A 150 -6.18 -35.50 15.80
CA GLU A 150 -5.10 -35.90 14.89
C GLU A 150 -4.84 -34.82 13.82
N ALA A 151 -5.89 -34.32 13.16
CA ALA A 151 -5.79 -33.23 12.19
C ALA A 151 -5.29 -31.92 12.84
N GLY A 152 -5.79 -31.60 14.04
CA GLY A 152 -5.34 -30.44 14.82
C GLY A 152 -3.87 -30.53 15.18
N LEU A 153 -3.39 -31.70 15.62
CA LEU A 153 -1.99 -31.95 15.92
C LEU A 153 -1.10 -31.77 14.69
N LEU A 154 -1.49 -32.33 13.54
CA LEU A 154 -0.77 -32.14 12.28
C LEU A 154 -0.71 -30.66 11.86
N GLY A 155 -1.83 -29.94 11.98
CA GLY A 155 -1.90 -28.51 11.70
C GLY A 155 -1.01 -27.68 12.63
N THR A 156 -1.06 -27.96 13.94
CA THR A 156 -0.23 -27.25 14.94
C THR A 156 1.25 -27.52 14.74
N LEU A 157 1.66 -28.76 14.47
CA LEU A 157 3.04 -29.10 14.12
C LEU A 157 3.49 -28.36 12.85
N GLY A 158 2.64 -28.34 11.82
CA GLY A 158 2.86 -27.57 10.61
C GLY A 158 3.07 -26.07 10.88
N ALA A 159 2.27 -25.47 11.76
CA ALA A 159 2.42 -24.07 12.15
C ALA A 159 3.70 -23.82 12.97
N VAL A 160 3.98 -24.68 13.96
CA VAL A 160 5.16 -24.59 14.83
C VAL A 160 6.47 -24.71 14.05
N LEU A 161 6.49 -25.51 12.98
CA LEU A 161 7.67 -25.63 12.11
C LEU A 161 7.67 -24.58 10.98
N GLY A 162 6.50 -24.30 10.40
CA GLY A 162 6.36 -23.41 9.26
C GLY A 162 6.61 -21.94 9.58
N VAL A 163 6.15 -21.44 10.74
CA VAL A 163 6.35 -20.04 11.15
C VAL A 163 7.84 -19.72 11.33
N PRO A 164 8.62 -20.47 12.13
CA PRO A 164 10.07 -20.21 12.26
C PRO A 164 10.82 -20.35 10.94
N LEU A 165 10.48 -21.35 10.12
CA LEU A 165 11.10 -21.54 8.81
C LEU A 165 10.83 -20.34 7.88
N GLY A 166 9.58 -19.87 7.85
CA GLY A 166 9.19 -18.69 7.07
C GLY A 166 9.90 -17.42 7.53
N LEU A 167 10.05 -17.23 8.85
CA LEU A 167 10.80 -16.12 9.42
C LEU A 167 12.30 -16.22 9.07
N ALA A 168 12.90 -17.40 9.16
CA ALA A 168 14.31 -17.60 8.82
C ALA A 168 14.60 -17.31 7.34
N VAL A 169 13.74 -17.79 6.44
CA VAL A 169 13.83 -17.49 5.01
C VAL A 169 13.62 -15.99 4.74
N GLY A 170 12.63 -15.38 5.39
CA GLY A 170 12.35 -13.94 5.28
C GLY A 170 13.53 -13.09 5.74
N TYR A 171 14.17 -13.47 6.86
CA TYR A 171 15.37 -12.81 7.36
C TYR A 171 16.54 -12.93 6.37
N GLY A 172 16.80 -14.12 5.85
CA GLY A 172 17.87 -14.33 4.85
C GLY A 172 17.64 -13.59 3.54
N ALA A 173 16.38 -13.48 3.09
CA ALA A 173 16.02 -12.71 1.92
C ALA A 173 16.23 -11.20 2.13
N ALA A 174 15.94 -10.69 3.33
CA ALA A 174 16.15 -9.28 3.67
C ALA A 174 17.64 -8.93 3.76
N ASP A 175 18.43 -9.81 4.37
CA ASP A 175 19.90 -9.70 4.43
C ASP A 175 20.51 -9.64 3.02
N TYR A 176 20.09 -10.55 2.12
CA TYR A 176 20.53 -10.56 0.72
C TYR A 176 20.16 -9.29 -0.06
N ALA A 177 19.02 -8.65 0.27
CA ALA A 177 18.54 -7.47 -0.43
C ALA A 177 19.14 -6.15 0.09
N GLU A 178 19.97 -6.18 1.14
CA GLU A 178 20.48 -5.00 1.88
C GLU A 178 19.35 -4.09 2.39
N VAL A 179 18.14 -4.63 2.58
CA VAL A 179 16.99 -3.89 3.11
C VAL A 179 16.86 -4.26 4.59
N GLY A 180 16.80 -3.25 5.47
CA GLY A 180 16.60 -3.48 6.89
C GLY A 180 15.35 -4.33 7.15
N PHE A 181 15.53 -5.48 7.81
CA PHE A 181 14.42 -6.36 8.18
C PHE A 181 13.63 -5.74 9.35
N THR A 182 12.60 -4.96 9.03
CA THR A 182 11.67 -4.45 10.05
C THR A 182 10.45 -5.35 10.07
N VAL A 183 10.27 -6.14 11.13
CA VAL A 183 8.98 -6.79 11.37
C VAL A 183 8.04 -5.73 11.92
N PRO A 184 7.03 -5.26 11.17
CA PRO A 184 6.05 -4.37 11.74
C PRO A 184 5.27 -5.15 12.80
N LEU A 185 5.45 -4.79 14.07
CA LEU A 185 4.76 -5.44 15.20
C LEU A 185 3.22 -5.40 15.05
N SER A 186 2.70 -4.47 14.25
CA SER A 186 1.28 -4.38 13.88
C SER A 186 0.74 -5.53 13.02
N TRP A 187 1.59 -6.42 12.50
CA TRP A 187 1.15 -7.64 11.82
C TRP A 187 1.06 -8.83 12.78
N VAL A 188 1.62 -8.70 13.99
CA VAL A 188 1.69 -9.76 15.00
C VAL A 188 0.75 -9.47 16.18
N ALA A 189 0.41 -8.21 16.44
CA ALA A 189 -0.54 -7.75 17.46
C ALA A 189 -1.89 -7.35 16.84
#